data_AF-A0A1Q7V3J5-F1
#
_entry.id   AF-A0A1Q7V3J5-F1
#
_cell.length_a   1.000
_cell.length_b   1.000
_cell.length_c   1.000
_cell.angle_alpha   90.00
_cell.angle_beta   90.00
_cell.angle_gamma   90.00
#
_symmetry.space_group_name_H-M   'P 1'
#
loop_
_entity.id
_entity.type
_entity.pdbx_description
1 polymer ?
#
loop_
_entity_poly.entity_id
_entity_poly.type
_entity_poly.pdbx_seq_one_letter_code
_entity_poly.pdbx_strand_id
1 'polypeptide(L)'
;MIAYELASRTLYKRSLSKRLNELFYAIAEGQELQATARQIRDEHSLYAEEWSEEVKQWIKVTQKTLERCSAQAVISFMHDPDLTLTHPGSMVPVSEYQSLVLRLNNLRSIMEHPEAYFPR
;
A
#
# COMPACT_ATOMS: atom_id res chain seq x y z
N MET A 1 28.25 22.78 16.10
CA MET A 1 27.75 21.44 15.71
C MET A 1 26.30 21.19 16.10
N ILE A 2 25.82 21.64 17.26
CA ILE A 2 24.45 21.39 17.77
C ILE A 2 23.31 21.94 16.88
N ALA A 3 23.47 23.14 16.30
CA ALA A 3 22.41 23.77 15.48
C ALA A 3 22.16 23.05 14.15
N TYR A 4 23.21 22.51 13.51
CA TYR A 4 23.09 21.76 12.25
C TYR A 4 22.35 20.44 12.46
N GLU A 5 22.67 19.72 13.53
CA GLU A 5 22.00 18.46 13.91
C GLU A 5 20.53 18.67 14.28
N LEU A 6 20.20 19.79 14.94
CA LEU A 6 18.81 20.15 15.22
C LEU A 6 18.03 20.48 13.94
N ALA A 7 18.64 21.24 13.03
CA ALA A 7 18.03 21.62 11.76
C ALA A 7 17.79 20.40 10.86
N SER A 8 18.79 19.52 10.72
CA SER A 8 18.68 18.30 9.92
C SER A 8 17.61 17.35 10.46
N ARG A 9 17.55 17.15 11.79
CA ARG A 9 16.48 16.36 12.44
C ARG A 9 15.09 16.93 12.20
N THR A 10 14.95 18.25 12.22
CA THR A 10 13.66 18.93 12.01
C THR A 10 13.21 18.80 10.55
N LEU A 11 14.12 18.97 9.61
CA LEU A 11 13.85 18.79 8.18
C LEU A 11 13.47 17.35 7.85
N TYR A 12 14.20 16.38 8.42
CA TYR A 12 13.87 14.96 8.28
C TYR A 12 12.47 14.64 8.80
N LYS A 13 12.13 15.07 10.02
CA LYS A 13 10.78 14.85 10.58
C LYS A 13 9.67 15.42 9.71
N ARG A 14 9.87 16.62 9.14
CA ARG A 14 8.89 17.24 8.22
C ARG A 14 8.76 16.44 6.93
N SER A 15 9.88 16.03 6.33
CA SER A 15 9.89 15.20 5.13
C SER A 15 9.18 13.86 5.37
N LEU A 16 9.50 13.21 6.49
CA LEU A 16 8.89 11.95 6.88
C LEU A 16 7.38 12.09 7.09
N SER A 17 6.94 13.14 7.78
CA SER A 17 5.50 13.41 7.99
C SER A 17 4.75 13.59 6.67
N LYS A 18 5.36 14.27 5.69
CA LYS A 18 4.77 14.43 4.35
C LYS A 18 4.62 13.08 3.64
N ARG A 19 5.67 12.25 3.67
CA ARG A 19 5.66 10.90 3.07
C ARG A 19 4.60 10.01 3.71
N LEU A 20 4.51 10.03 5.04
CA LEU A 20 3.50 9.27 5.79
C LEU A 20 2.06 9.71 5.46
N ASN A 21 1.83 11.01 5.26
CA ASN A 21 0.51 11.49 4.82
C ASN A 21 0.15 10.96 3.43
N GLU A 22 1.10 10.92 2.49
CA GLU A 22 0.86 10.35 1.15
C GLU A 22 0.50 8.85 1.24
N LEU A 23 1.15 8.09 2.14
CA LEU A 23 0.82 6.68 2.37
C LEU A 23 -0.51 6.48 3.08
N PHE A 24 -0.92 7.39 3.96
CA PHE A 24 -2.23 7.33 4.60
C PHE A 24 -3.37 7.38 3.57
N TYR A 25 -3.26 8.24 2.56
CA TYR A 25 -4.24 8.27 1.46
C TYR A 25 -4.26 6.96 0.68
N ALA A 26 -3.10 6.38 0.38
CA ALA A 26 -3.02 5.09 -0.31
C ALA A 26 -3.67 3.96 0.52
N ILE A 27 -3.52 3.96 1.85
CA ILE A 27 -4.21 3.01 2.73
C ILE A 27 -5.73 3.21 2.68
N ALA A 28 -6.20 4.45 2.81
CA ALA A 28 -7.63 4.74 2.80
C ALA A 28 -8.29 4.26 1.48
N GLU A 29 -7.67 4.58 0.34
CA GLU A 29 -8.13 4.14 -0.98
C GLU A 29 -8.16 2.60 -1.10
N GLY A 30 -7.11 1.92 -0.64
CA GLY A 30 -7.09 0.46 -0.67
C GLY A 30 -8.14 -0.17 0.27
N GLN A 31 -8.43 0.45 1.41
CA GLN A 31 -9.51 0.01 2.32
C GLN A 31 -10.89 0.21 1.70
N GLU A 32 -11.10 1.29 0.94
CA GLU A 32 -12.32 1.49 0.16
C GLU A 32 -12.49 0.41 -0.90
N LEU A 33 -11.43 0.08 -1.65
CA LEU A 33 -11.43 -1.04 -2.61
C LEU A 33 -11.75 -2.38 -1.92
N GLN A 34 -11.25 -2.59 -0.70
CA GLN A 34 -11.56 -3.81 0.06
C GLN A 34 -13.04 -3.85 0.49
N ALA A 35 -13.64 -2.70 0.78
CA ALA A 35 -15.05 -2.59 1.17
C ALA A 35 -15.99 -2.75 -0.03
N THR A 36 -15.66 -2.18 -1.19
CA THR A 36 -16.45 -2.31 -2.43
C THR A 36 -16.42 -3.75 -2.95
N ALA A 37 -15.31 -4.47 -2.79
CA ALA A 37 -15.20 -5.89 -3.14
C ALA A 37 -16.31 -6.75 -2.50
N ARG A 38 -16.72 -6.44 -1.26
CA ARG A 38 -17.78 -7.19 -0.54
C ARG A 38 -19.17 -7.02 -1.13
N GLN A 39 -19.35 -6.02 -1.99
CA GLN A 39 -20.63 -5.70 -2.62
C GLN A 39 -20.80 -6.42 -3.96
N ILE A 40 -19.70 -6.95 -4.51
CA ILE A 40 -19.68 -7.71 -5.75
C ILE A 40 -20.26 -9.10 -5.47
N ARG A 41 -21.31 -9.45 -6.22
CA ARG A 41 -22.07 -10.70 -6.04
C ARG A 41 -21.76 -11.75 -7.11
N ASP A 42 -21.11 -11.33 -8.18
CA ASP A 42 -20.77 -12.16 -9.34
C ASP A 42 -19.35 -11.82 -9.81
N GLU A 43 -18.47 -12.81 -9.75
CA GLU A 43 -17.05 -12.71 -10.09
C GLU A 43 -16.79 -12.48 -11.59
N HIS A 44 -17.78 -12.78 -12.44
CA HIS A 44 -17.72 -12.57 -13.89
C HIS A 44 -18.48 -11.32 -14.34
N SER A 45 -18.97 -10.52 -13.40
CA SER A 45 -19.65 -9.27 -13.73
C SER A 45 -18.67 -8.20 -14.21
N LEU A 46 -19.16 -7.27 -15.03
CA LEU A 46 -18.41 -6.07 -15.42
C LEU A 46 -17.85 -5.33 -14.20
N TYR A 47 -18.61 -5.28 -13.11
CA TYR A 47 -18.18 -4.67 -11.85
C TYR A 47 -16.97 -5.37 -11.21
N ALA A 48 -16.85 -6.69 -11.36
CA ALA A 48 -15.68 -7.44 -10.88
C ALA A 48 -14.43 -7.14 -11.72
N GLU A 49 -14.60 -6.97 -13.04
CA GLU A 49 -13.52 -6.58 -13.95
C GLU A 49 -13.05 -5.14 -13.69
N GLU A 50 -13.98 -4.20 -13.56
CA GLU A 50 -13.69 -2.79 -13.23
C GLU A 50 -12.94 -2.69 -11.91
N TRP A 51 -13.42 -3.39 -10.88
CA TRP A 51 -12.78 -3.43 -9.57
C TRP A 51 -11.36 -4.03 -9.64
N SER A 52 -11.15 -5.10 -10.41
CA SER A 52 -9.83 -5.69 -10.63
C SER A 52 -8.86 -4.70 -11.27
N GLU A 53 -9.33 -3.91 -12.23
CA GLU A 53 -8.52 -2.85 -12.86
C GLU A 53 -8.22 -1.71 -11.89
N GLU A 54 -9.19 -1.28 -11.07
CA GLU A 54 -8.96 -0.30 -10.01
C GLU A 54 -7.88 -0.76 -9.01
N VAL A 55 -7.91 -2.03 -8.61
CA VAL A 55 -6.87 -2.63 -7.75
C VAL A 55 -5.49 -2.57 -8.43
N LYS A 56 -5.40 -2.92 -9.72
CA LYS A 56 -4.13 -2.85 -10.46
C LYS A 56 -3.60 -1.43 -10.57
N GLN A 57 -4.48 -0.45 -10.83
CA GLN A 57 -4.10 0.96 -10.88
C GLN A 57 -3.67 1.47 -9.50
N TRP A 58 -4.40 1.13 -8.43
CA TRP A 58 -4.04 1.48 -7.07
C TRP A 58 -2.65 0.94 -6.68
N ILE A 59 -2.34 -0.34 -7.00
CA ILE A 59 -1.01 -0.93 -6.77
C ILE A 59 0.07 -0.11 -7.51
N LYS A 60 -0.16 0.22 -8.79
CA LYS A 60 0.78 0.98 -9.62
C LYS A 60 1.02 2.39 -9.09
N VAL A 61 -0.04 3.10 -8.71
CA VAL A 61 0.05 4.46 -8.14
C VAL A 61 0.79 4.43 -6.81
N THR A 62 0.44 3.48 -5.94
CA THR A 62 1.09 3.31 -4.64
C THR A 62 2.58 3.00 -4.79
N GLN A 63 2.94 2.07 -5.69
CA GLN A 63 4.33 1.77 -6.01
C GLN A 63 5.08 3.03 -6.44
N LYS A 64 4.52 3.82 -7.36
CA LYS A 64 5.15 5.06 -7.84
C LYS A 64 5.33 6.11 -6.74
N THR A 65 4.40 6.17 -5.78
CA THR A 65 4.53 7.02 -4.59
C THR A 65 5.67 6.53 -3.70
N LEU A 66 5.78 5.23 -3.47
CA LEU A 66 6.86 4.63 -2.70
C LEU A 66 8.23 4.79 -3.38
N GLU A 67 8.31 4.71 -4.72
CA GLU A 67 9.54 4.91 -5.49
C GLU A 67 10.16 6.28 -5.25
N ARG A 68 9.34 7.32 -5.08
CA ARG A 68 9.78 8.68 -4.74
C ARG A 68 10.33 8.79 -3.31
N CYS A 69 9.99 7.83 -2.46
CA CYS A 69 10.35 7.83 -1.05
C CYS A 69 11.56 6.94 -0.76
N SER A 70 11.53 5.69 -1.22
CA SER A 70 12.57 4.69 -0.97
C SER A 70 12.39 3.42 -1.81
N ALA A 71 13.49 2.95 -2.42
CA ALA A 71 13.53 1.67 -3.10
C ALA A 71 13.24 0.48 -2.15
N GLN A 72 13.69 0.55 -0.89
CA GLN A 72 13.41 -0.49 0.10
C GLN A 72 11.91 -0.59 0.42
N ALA A 73 11.21 0.54 0.44
CA ALA A 73 9.78 0.58 0.66
C ALA A 73 9.02 -0.06 -0.52
N VAL A 74 9.48 0.14 -1.75
CA VAL A 74 8.94 -0.51 -2.96
C VAL A 74 9.13 -2.02 -2.90
N ILE A 75 10.34 -2.48 -2.59
CA ILE A 75 10.65 -3.92 -2.48
C ILE A 75 9.75 -4.57 -1.42
N SER A 76 9.60 -3.91 -0.27
CA SER A 76 8.77 -4.42 0.83
C SER A 76 7.28 -4.40 0.49
N PHE A 77 6.82 -3.38 -0.24
CA PHE A 77 5.45 -3.31 -0.74
C PHE A 77 5.14 -4.44 -1.74
N MET A 78 6.04 -4.68 -2.69
CA MET A 78 5.91 -5.71 -3.71
C MET A 78 6.31 -7.12 -3.23
N HIS A 79 6.67 -7.27 -1.96
CA HIS A 79 7.06 -8.56 -1.42
C HIS A 79 5.84 -9.49 -1.31
N ASP A 80 5.91 -10.59 -2.06
CA ASP A 80 4.94 -11.69 -2.02
C ASP A 80 5.57 -12.90 -1.33
N PRO A 81 5.44 -13.04 0.00
CA PRO A 81 5.74 -14.31 0.63
C PRO A 81 4.68 -15.31 0.18
N ASP A 82 5.08 -16.32 -0.60
CA ASP A 82 4.27 -17.40 -1.19
C ASP A 82 2.77 -17.34 -0.86
N LEU A 83 1.99 -16.88 -1.84
CA LEU A 83 0.53 -16.78 -1.83
C LEU A 83 -0.13 -18.17 -1.66
N THR A 84 -0.08 -18.71 -0.45
CA THR A 84 -0.86 -19.87 -0.01
C THR A 84 -2.06 -19.42 0.83
N LEU A 85 -2.60 -18.24 0.55
CA LEU A 85 -3.87 -17.82 1.09
C LEU A 85 -4.97 -18.53 0.28
N THR A 86 -5.54 -19.60 0.82
CA THR A 86 -6.83 -20.10 0.33
C THR A 86 -7.92 -19.38 1.13
N HIS A 87 -8.72 -18.55 0.47
CA HIS A 87 -9.91 -17.96 1.08
C HIS A 87 -11.15 -18.72 0.58
N PRO A 88 -11.68 -19.67 1.36
CA PRO A 88 -12.94 -20.31 0.99
C PRO A 88 -14.07 -19.29 1.12
N GLY A 89 -14.67 -18.89 -0.01
CA GLY A 89 -15.87 -18.04 -0.05
C GLY A 89 -15.72 -16.65 -0.68
N SER A 90 -14.60 -16.34 -1.35
CA SER A 90 -14.47 -15.08 -2.12
C SER A 90 -15.23 -15.18 -3.45
N MET A 91 -16.20 -14.29 -3.68
CA MET A 91 -16.99 -14.13 -4.93
C MET A 91 -16.40 -13.05 -5.86
N VAL A 92 -15.10 -12.77 -5.69
CA VAL A 92 -14.32 -11.75 -6.40
C VAL A 92 -13.06 -12.46 -6.91
N PRO A 93 -12.44 -12.06 -8.05
CA PRO A 93 -11.18 -12.63 -8.52
C PRO A 93 -10.19 -12.81 -7.36
N VAL A 94 -10.00 -14.07 -6.98
CA VAL A 94 -9.36 -14.44 -5.72
C VAL A 94 -7.94 -13.88 -5.65
N SER A 95 -7.26 -13.82 -6.81
CA SER A 95 -5.93 -13.26 -6.99
C SER A 95 -5.84 -11.76 -6.65
N GLU A 96 -6.71 -10.94 -7.20
CA GLU A 96 -6.66 -9.49 -7.02
C GLU A 96 -7.07 -9.09 -5.61
N TYR A 97 -8.06 -9.76 -5.02
CA TYR A 97 -8.41 -9.53 -3.61
C TYR A 97 -7.29 -9.89 -2.66
N GLN A 98 -6.64 -11.03 -2.87
CA GLN A 98 -5.47 -11.41 -2.07
C GLN A 98 -4.32 -10.44 -2.25
N SER A 99 -4.07 -10.03 -3.50
CA SER A 99 -3.04 -9.03 -3.81
C SER A 99 -3.33 -7.72 -3.08
N LEU A 100 -4.56 -7.21 -3.12
CA LEU A 100 -4.98 -6.00 -2.40
C LEU A 100 -4.72 -6.13 -0.90
N VAL A 101 -5.20 -7.21 -0.27
CA VAL A 101 -5.04 -7.43 1.18
C VAL A 101 -3.57 -7.51 1.57
N LEU A 102 -2.76 -8.25 0.80
CA LEU A 102 -1.34 -8.39 1.05
C LEU A 102 -0.61 -7.04 0.92
N ARG A 103 -0.90 -6.28 -0.15
CA ARG A 103 -0.32 -4.95 -0.39
C ARG A 103 -0.71 -3.94 0.70
N LEU A 104 -1.94 -3.98 1.19
CA LEU A 104 -2.40 -3.19 2.34
C LEU A 104 -1.64 -3.52 3.62
N ASN A 105 -1.39 -4.80 3.88
CA ASN A 105 -0.61 -5.23 5.05
C ASN A 105 0.86 -4.77 4.93
N ASN A 106 1.45 -4.90 3.74
CA ASN A 106 2.81 -4.43 3.48
C ASN A 106 2.92 -2.90 3.68
N LEU A 107 1.94 -2.12 3.19
CA LEU A 107 1.86 -0.67 3.43
C LEU A 107 1.77 -0.33 4.92
N ARG A 108 0.92 -1.06 5.67
CA ARG A 108 0.77 -0.83 7.11
C ARG A 108 2.09 -1.07 7.84
N SER A 109 2.81 -2.14 7.51
CA SER A 109 4.14 -2.44 8.06
C SER A 109 5.14 -1.30 7.78
N ILE A 110 5.14 -0.75 6.56
CA ILE A 110 5.97 0.39 6.19
C ILE A 110 5.63 1.63 7.04
N MET A 111 4.35 1.88 7.30
CA MET A 111 3.89 3.01 8.11
C MET A 111 4.12 2.82 9.62
N GLU A 112 4.15 1.59 10.12
CA GLU A 112 4.44 1.26 11.51
C GLU A 112 5.95 1.37 11.81
N HIS A 113 6.80 1.11 10.82
CA HIS A 113 8.26 1.15 10.95
C HIS A 113 8.95 2.09 9.94
N PRO A 114 8.55 3.37 9.85
CA PRO A 114 9.00 4.27 8.79
C PRO A 114 10.51 4.49 8.77
N GLU A 115 11.16 4.48 9.93
CA GLU A 115 12.62 4.69 10.06
C GLU A 115 13.43 3.57 9.37
N ALA A 116 12.85 2.35 9.22
CA ALA A 116 13.48 1.23 8.53
C ALA A 116 13.44 1.39 7.00
N TYR A 117 12.48 2.16 6.49
CA TYR A 117 12.21 2.30 5.06
C TYR A 117 12.61 3.65 4.51
N PHE A 118 12.58 4.71 5.32
CA PHE A 118 12.88 6.09 4.92
C PHE A 118 14.15 6.58 5.62
N PRO A 119 15.35 6.24 5.11
CA PRO A 119 16.60 6.67 5.71
C PRO A 119 16.73 8.20 5.73
N ARG A 120 17.52 8.70 6.70
CA ARG A 120 17.82 10.12 6.92
C ARG A 120 18.70 10.72 5.84
#